data_AF-A0A3M1X9R3-F1
#
_entry.id   AF-A0A3M1X9R3-F1
#
_cell.length_a   1.000
_cell.length_b   1.000
_cell.length_c   1.000
_cell.angle_alpha   90.00
_cell.angle_beta   90.00
_cell.angle_gamma   90.00
#
_symmetry.space_group_name_H-M   'P 1'
#
loop_
_entity.id
_entity.type
_entity.pdbx_description
1 polymer ?
#
loop_
_entity_poly.entity_id
_entity_poly.type
_entity_poly.pdbx_seq_one_letter_code
_entity_poly.pdbx_strand_id
1 'polypeptide(L)' 'MSKKLLTEREIHGFRERLLAWYRIHHRALPWRATRDPYRIWVSEVMLQQTQVQTVVDYYHRFL' A
#
# COMPACT_ATOMS: atom_id res chain seq x y z
N MET A 1 -30.58 11.33 6.28
CA MET A 1 -29.75 10.23 6.83
C MET A 1 -28.52 10.82 7.49
N SER A 2 -28.39 10.73 8.82
CA SER A 2 -27.21 11.21 9.55
C SER A 2 -26.06 10.21 9.35
N LYS A 3 -24.94 10.66 8.77
CA LYS A 3 -23.69 9.88 8.75
C LYS A 3 -23.17 9.81 10.18
N LYS A 4 -23.21 8.63 10.79
CA LYS A 4 -22.58 8.40 12.08
C LYS A 4 -21.05 8.50 11.89
N LEU A 5 -20.44 9.52 12.49
CA LEU A 5 -18.99 9.69 12.49
C LEU A 5 -18.38 8.77 13.55
N LEU A 6 -17.24 8.15 13.23
CA LEU A 6 -16.47 7.35 14.18
C LEU A 6 -15.87 8.26 15.25
N THR A 7 -15.86 7.79 16.49
CA THR A 7 -15.15 8.43 17.61
C THR A 7 -13.64 8.27 17.47
N GLU A 8 -12.88 9.13 18.16
CA GLU A 8 -11.41 9.04 18.19
C GLU A 8 -10.91 7.66 18.68
N ARG A 9 -11.59 7.09 19.68
CA ARG A 9 -11.29 5.76 20.21
C ARG A 9 -11.49 4.66 19.16
N GLU A 10 -12.57 4.75 18.38
CA GLU A 10 -12.84 3.81 17.30
C GLU A 10 -11.81 3.93 16.17
N ILE A 11 -11.42 5.16 15.81
CA ILE A 11 -10.38 5.42 14.79
C ILE A 11 -9.03 4.86 15.25
N HIS A 12 -8.65 5.10 16.50
CA HIS A 12 -7.39 4.59 17.06
C HIS A 12 -7.37 3.06 17.04
N GLY A 13 -8.42 2.42 17.58
CA GLY A 13 -8.52 0.96 17.60
C GLY A 13 -8.56 0.35 16.20
N PHE A 14 -9.14 1.03 15.20
CA PHE A 14 -9.09 0.58 13.81
C PHE A 14 -7.67 0.62 13.25
N ARG A 15 -6.95 1.74 13.43
CA ARG A 15 -5.57 1.90 12.95
C ARG A 15 -4.65 0.84 13.54
N GLU A 16 -4.73 0.59 14.84
CA GLU A 16 -3.90 -0.42 15.50
C GLU A 16 -4.14 -1.82 14.93
N ARG A 17 -5.41 -2.22 14.79
CA ARG A 17 -5.76 -3.54 14.21
C ARG A 17 -5.28 -3.67 12.76
N LEU A 18 -5.47 -2.63 11.95
CA LEU A 18 -5.04 -2.62 10.56
C LEU A 18 -3.52 -2.75 10.44
N LEU A 19 -2.77 -1.97 11.22
CA LEU A 19 -1.31 -2.02 11.23
C LEU A 19 -0.78 -3.37 11.76
N ALA A 20 -1.41 -3.92 12.80
CA ALA A 20 -1.06 -5.24 13.32
C ALA A 20 -1.24 -6.34 12.27
N TRP A 21 -2.36 -6.32 11.54
CA TRP A 21 -2.60 -7.25 10.45
C TRP A 21 -1.60 -7.06 9.31
N TYR A 22 -1.33 -5.82 8.90
CA TYR A 22 -0.40 -5.51 7.80
C TYR A 22 1.02 -6.02 8.08
N ARG A 23 1.50 -5.88 9.33
CA ARG A 23 2.83 -6.40 9.72
C ARG A 23 3.00 -7.89 9.42
N ILE A 24 1.94 -8.69 9.60
CA ILE A 24 1.98 -10.15 9.44
C ILE A 24 1.65 -10.57 8.00
N HIS A 25 0.72 -9.90 7.32
CA HIS A 25 0.12 -10.39 6.07
C HIS A 25 0.48 -9.58 4.82
N HIS A 26 1.33 -8.55 4.93
CA HIS A 26 1.73 -7.78 3.75
C HIS A 26 2.47 -8.67 2.74
N ARG A 27 2.18 -8.46 1.45
CA ARG A 27 2.95 -9.05 0.36
C ARG A 27 4.31 -8.34 0.24
N ALA A 28 5.35 -9.13 0.02
CA ALA A 28 6.66 -8.63 -0.40
C ALA A 28 6.55 -8.13 -1.85
N LEU A 29 6.72 -6.82 -2.05
CA LEU A 29 6.72 -6.19 -3.37
C LEU A 29 8.01 -5.38 -3.53
N PRO A 30 8.67 -5.39 -4.70
CA PRO A 30 9.98 -4.76 -4.87
C PRO A 30 10.04 -3.29 -4.46
N TRP A 31 9.01 -2.52 -4.85
CA TRP A 31 8.89 -1.10 -4.52
C TRP A 31 8.59 -0.80 -3.04
N ARG A 32 8.20 -1.81 -2.24
CA ARG A 32 8.04 -1.65 -0.78
C ARG A 32 9.34 -1.82 0.00
N ALA A 33 10.41 -2.33 -0.64
CA ALA A 33 11.71 -2.50 -0.01
C ALA A 33 12.62 -1.26 -0.12
N THR A 34 12.14 -0.17 -0.72
CA THR A 34 12.88 1.07 -0.93
C THR A 34 12.19 2.28 -0.30
N ARG A 35 12.96 3.32 -0.01
CA ARG A 35 12.47 4.66 0.38
C ARG A 35 12.79 5.73 -0.67
N ASP A 36 13.33 5.33 -1.82
CA ASP A 36 13.64 6.23 -2.93
C ASP A 36 12.34 6.78 -3.55
N PRO A 37 12.10 8.10 -3.51
CA PRO A 37 10.90 8.73 -4.05
C PRO A 37 10.68 8.44 -5.54
N TYR A 38 11.74 8.35 -6.34
CA TYR A 38 11.64 8.08 -7.77
C TYR A 38 11.14 6.66 -8.02
N ARG A 39 11.75 5.68 -7.35
CA ARG A 39 11.35 4.26 -7.44
C ARG A 39 9.93 4.02 -6.93
N ILE A 40 9.51 4.73 -5.89
CA ILE A 40 8.13 4.67 -5.38
C ILE A 40 7.19 5.25 -6.45
N TRP A 41 7.46 6.46 -6.94
CA TRP A 41 6.63 7.12 -7.96
C TRP A 41 6.47 6.27 -9.23
N VAL A 42 7.55 5.68 -9.74
CA VAL A 42 7.50 4.77 -10.89
C VAL A 42 6.54 3.61 -10.63
N SER A 43 6.62 2.97 -9.45
CA SER A 43 5.72 1.86 -9.13
C SER A 43 4.26 2.28 -9.06
N GLU A 44 3.96 3.47 -8.51
CA GLU A 44 2.61 4.01 -8.43
C GLU A 44 2.03 4.31 -9.81
N VAL A 45 2.82 4.89 -10.72
CA VAL A 45 2.40 5.14 -12.11
C VAL A 45 2.13 3.82 -12.84
N MET A 46 3.02 2.83 -12.70
CA MET A 46 2.84 1.52 -13.34
C MET A 46 1.59 0.80 -12.85
N LEU A 47 1.20 0.96 -11.58
CA LEU A 47 0.04 0.31 -10.94
C LEU A 47 -1.31 0.94 -11.33
N GLN A 48 -1.32 2.07 -12.03
CA GLN A 48 -2.57 2.68 -12.49
C GLN A 48 -3.21 1.81 -13.57
N GLN A 49 -4.46 1.40 -13.36
CA GLN A 49 -5.23 0.58 -14.31
C GLN A 49 -4.55 -0.75 -14.71
N THR A 50 -3.59 -1.24 -13.93
CA THR A 50 -2.90 -2.54 -14.15
C THR A 50 -2.96 -3.42 -12.89
N GLN A 51 -2.57 -4.68 -13.03
CA GLN A 51 -2.51 -5.62 -11.92
C GLN A 51 -1.10 -5.70 -11.34
N VAL A 52 -1.01 -5.88 -10.00
CA VAL A 52 0.27 -5.99 -9.28
C VAL A 52 1.19 -7.06 -9.88
N GLN A 53 0.65 -8.23 -10.24
CA GLN A 53 1.43 -9.34 -10.80
C GLN A 53 2.12 -8.94 -12.11
N THR A 54 1.42 -8.20 -12.97
CA THR A 54 1.98 -7.68 -14.22
C THR A 54 3.11 -6.69 -13.93
N VAL A 55 2.92 -5.78 -12.97
CA VAL A 55 3.89 -4.70 -12.72
C VAL A 55 5.22 -5.20 -12.16
N VAL A 56 5.26 -6.31 -11.43
CA VAL A 56 6.50 -6.84 -10.83
C VAL A 56 7.60 -7.00 -11.88
N ASP A 57 7.30 -7.65 -13.01
CA ASP A 57 8.30 -7.91 -14.05
C ASP A 57 8.71 -6.62 -14.78
N TYR A 58 7.76 -5.72 -15.06
CA TYR A 58 8.06 -4.45 -15.72
C TYR A 58 8.89 -3.52 -14.84
N TYR A 59 8.62 -3.51 -13.54
CA TYR A 59 9.39 -2.73 -12.56
C TYR A 59 10.86 -3.16 -12.52
N HIS A 60 11.11 -4.47 -12.51
CA HIS A 60 12.47 -5.02 -12.55
C HIS A 60 13.22 -4.77 -13.86
N ARG A 61 12.51 -4.64 -14.99
CA ARG A 61 13.12 -4.35 -16.30
C ARG A 61 13.40 -2.86 -16.51
N PHE A 62 12.64 -2.00 -15.86
CA PHE A 62 12.73 -0.56 -16.04
C PHE A 62 13.85 0.08 -15.19
N LEU A 63 14.11 -0.48 -14.00
CA LEU A 63 15.08 0.01 -13.01
C LEU A 63 16.35 -0.83 -12.97
#